data_AF-A0A4V2MW79-F1
#
_entry.id   AF-A0A4V2MW79-F1
#
_cell.length_a   1.000
_cell.length_b   1.000
_cell.length_c   1.000
_cell.angle_alpha   90.00
_cell.angle_beta   90.00
_cell.angle_gamma   90.00
#
_symmetry.space_group_name_H-M   'P 1'
#
loop_
_entity.id
_entity.type
_entity.pdbx_description
1 polymer ?
#
loop_
_entity_poly.entity_id
_entity_poly.type
_entity_poly.pdbx_seq_one_letter_code
_entity_poly.pdbx_strand_id
1 'polypeptide(L)'
;MTRSRIPDGADFATLRDLLAAKGGQLLVKVLRDMLAGTASAQPQDLAPDAPNAPLLRPEDSLVDFVTMDADAIVRRHRGIAHQRPLYTFLQSGSMLQLHGLTTEESVAGVEDLSKPGMAKYHSKYKALTVRAANDSILLVSEVKQQDRVQLQAKAWWNGVRPGDRAIEGAHDGPVLFQSQ
;
A
#
# COMPACT_ATOMS: atom_id res chain seq x y z
N MET A 1 -13.97 -4.89 28.46
CA MET A 1 -13.62 -4.01 27.33
C MET A 1 -14.03 -4.70 26.04
N THR A 2 -14.77 -4.02 25.17
CA THR A 2 -15.12 -4.57 23.86
C THR A 2 -13.96 -4.31 22.90
N ARG A 3 -13.31 -5.35 22.38
CA ARG A 3 -12.28 -5.21 21.34
C ARG A 3 -12.89 -4.49 20.13
N SER A 4 -12.18 -3.52 19.58
CA SER A 4 -12.59 -2.87 18.33
C SER A 4 -12.23 -3.76 17.15
N ARG A 5 -13.21 -4.16 16.34
CA ARG A 5 -12.92 -4.73 15.02
C ARG A 5 -12.42 -3.62 14.10
N ILE A 6 -11.41 -3.94 13.30
CA ILE A 6 -10.96 -3.07 12.20
C ILE A 6 -12.01 -3.21 11.09
N PRO A 7 -12.66 -2.12 10.65
CA PRO A 7 -13.60 -2.19 9.52
C PRO A 7 -12.89 -2.62 8.23
N ASP A 8 -13.62 -3.33 7.37
CA ASP A 8 -13.13 -3.63 6.03
C ASP A 8 -12.88 -2.33 5.27
N GLY A 9 -11.82 -2.29 4.46
CA GLY A 9 -11.45 -1.06 3.76
C GLY A 9 -10.76 0.00 4.62
N ALA A 10 -10.76 -0.09 5.96
CA ALA A 10 -10.26 0.98 6.83
C ALA A 10 -8.81 1.38 6.53
N ASP A 11 -8.59 2.69 6.49
CA ASP A 11 -7.28 3.32 6.37
C ASP A 11 -6.86 3.98 7.69
N PHE A 12 -5.68 4.60 7.68
CA PHE A 12 -5.14 5.30 8.84
C PHE A 12 -6.12 6.35 9.39
N ALA A 13 -6.70 7.19 8.54
CA ALA A 13 -7.58 8.27 8.98
C ALA A 13 -8.84 7.71 9.68
N THR A 14 -9.45 6.70 9.07
CA THR A 14 -10.62 6.01 9.62
C THR A 14 -10.32 5.40 10.99
N LEU A 15 -9.20 4.70 11.13
CA LEU A 15 -8.81 4.08 12.40
C LEU A 15 -8.39 5.12 13.45
N ARG A 16 -7.68 6.18 13.06
CA ARG A 16 -7.30 7.29 13.94
C ARG A 16 -8.54 7.88 14.60
N ASP A 17 -9.55 8.21 13.82
CA ASP A 17 -10.74 8.91 14.32
C ASP A 17 -11.59 7.97 15.20
N LEU A 18 -11.74 6.71 14.80
CA LEU A 18 -12.43 5.68 15.59
C LEU A 18 -11.75 5.43 16.95
N LEU A 19 -10.42 5.30 16.95
CA LEU A 19 -9.65 5.03 18.15
C LEU A 19 -9.52 6.27 19.05
N ALA A 20 -9.49 7.47 18.48
CA ALA A 20 -9.49 8.72 19.26
C ALA A 20 -10.76 8.83 20.13
N ALA A 21 -11.94 8.60 19.54
CA ALA A 21 -13.20 8.65 20.27
C ALA A 21 -13.26 7.58 21.39
N LYS A 22 -12.89 6.34 21.06
CA LYS A 22 -12.88 5.23 22.02
C LYS A 22 -11.84 5.43 23.12
N GLY A 23 -10.67 5.95 22.78
CA GLY A 23 -9.59 6.25 23.71
C GLY A 23 -10.00 7.31 24.73
N GLY A 24 -10.67 8.38 24.29
CA GLY A 24 -11.19 9.41 25.19
C GLY A 24 -12.23 8.87 26.19
N GLN A 25 -13.21 8.09 25.70
CA GLN A 25 -14.21 7.46 26.57
C GLN A 25 -13.56 6.50 27.58
N LEU A 26 -12.60 5.70 27.11
CA LEU A 26 -11.89 4.76 27.96
C LEU A 26 -11.07 5.48 29.05
N LEU A 27 -10.35 6.54 28.68
CA LEU A 27 -9.55 7.33 29.62
C LEU A 27 -10.42 7.88 30.76
N VAL A 28 -11.56 8.49 30.44
CA VAL A 28 -12.49 9.02 31.46
C VAL A 28 -12.99 7.91 32.38
N LYS A 29 -13.34 6.74 31.82
CA LYS A 29 -13.78 5.59 32.62
C LYS A 29 -12.68 5.13 33.59
N VAL A 30 -11.46 4.93 33.09
CA VAL A 30 -10.33 4.45 33.90
C VAL A 30 -10.02 5.42 35.03
N LEU A 31 -10.01 6.73 34.76
CA LEU A 31 -9.78 7.74 35.81
C LEU A 31 -10.85 7.70 36.91
N ARG A 32 -12.13 7.48 36.56
CA ARG A 32 -13.19 7.31 37.55
C ARG A 32 -13.01 6.02 38.36
N ASP A 33 -12.67 4.91 37.70
CA ASP A 33 -12.43 3.64 38.38
C ASP A 33 -11.22 3.76 39.35
N MET A 34 -10.20 4.53 38.99
CA MET A 34 -9.05 4.82 39.87
C MET A 34 -9.47 5.62 41.10
N LEU A 35 -10.26 6.69 40.93
CA LEU A 35 -10.77 7.50 42.04
C LEU A 35 -11.70 6.71 42.97
N ALA A 36 -12.47 5.78 42.42
CA ALA A 36 -13.36 4.90 43.18
C ALA A 36 -12.64 3.72 43.85
N GLY A 37 -11.33 3.52 43.58
CA GLY A 37 -10.58 2.36 44.07
C GLY A 37 -10.98 1.03 43.43
N THR A 38 -11.65 1.05 42.27
CA THR A 38 -12.13 -0.13 41.55
C THR A 38 -11.31 -0.47 40.32
N ALA A 39 -10.27 0.31 40.00
CA ALA A 39 -9.36 0.03 38.89
C ALA A 39 -8.55 -1.25 39.16
N SER A 40 -8.42 -2.11 38.14
CA SER A 40 -7.60 -3.33 38.19
C SER A 40 -6.44 -3.20 37.21
N ALA A 41 -5.22 -3.36 37.70
CA ALA A 41 -4.01 -3.43 36.89
C ALA A 41 -3.72 -4.88 36.51
N GLN A 42 -3.24 -5.10 35.29
CA GLN A 42 -2.82 -6.40 34.78
C GLN A 42 -1.36 -6.28 34.30
N PRO A 43 -0.44 -7.14 34.75
CA PRO A 43 0.91 -7.23 34.19
C PRO A 43 0.87 -7.53 32.68
N GLN A 44 1.84 -6.99 31.93
CA GLN A 44 1.99 -7.32 30.51
C GLN A 44 2.70 -8.67 30.35
N ASP A 45 2.29 -9.46 29.36
CA ASP A 45 2.98 -10.69 28.99
C ASP A 45 4.33 -10.35 28.33
N LEU A 46 5.44 -10.68 28.98
CA LEU A 46 6.80 -10.41 28.50
C LEU A 46 7.34 -11.56 27.60
N ALA A 47 6.49 -12.07 26.72
CA ALA A 47 6.89 -13.17 25.83
C ALA A 47 7.99 -12.68 24.85
N PRO A 48 9.07 -13.44 24.61
CA PRO A 48 10.13 -13.05 23.69
C PRO A 48 9.66 -12.78 22.25
N ASP A 49 8.52 -13.35 21.86
CA ASP A 49 7.86 -13.23 20.56
C ASP A 49 6.72 -12.19 20.56
N ALA A 50 6.60 -11.36 21.61
CA ALA A 50 5.62 -10.29 21.64
C ALA A 50 5.82 -9.33 20.44
N PRO A 51 4.76 -9.06 19.66
CA PRO A 51 4.88 -8.25 18.46
C PRO A 51 5.24 -6.80 18.81
N ASN A 52 6.22 -6.25 18.09
CA ASN A 52 6.66 -4.86 18.19
C ASN A 52 6.16 -4.08 16.97
N ALA A 53 5.69 -2.84 17.19
CA ALA A 53 5.36 -1.89 16.14
C ALA A 53 6.48 -0.84 16.00
N PRO A 54 7.51 -1.10 15.15
CA PRO A 54 8.63 -0.18 15.00
C PRO A 54 8.24 1.12 14.29
N LEU A 55 9.12 2.12 14.38
CA LEU A 55 8.99 3.35 13.60
C LEU A 55 9.13 3.06 12.10
N LEU A 56 8.27 3.70 11.29
CA LEU A 56 8.29 3.57 9.84
C LEU A 56 9.55 4.19 9.21
N ARG A 57 10.26 3.37 8.45
CA ARG A 57 11.46 3.73 7.70
C ARG A 57 11.14 3.84 6.20
N PRO A 58 12.01 4.47 5.40
CA PRO A 58 11.81 4.57 3.95
C PRO A 58 11.60 3.21 3.28
N GLU A 59 12.37 2.19 3.68
CA GLU A 59 12.28 0.82 3.15
C GLU A 59 10.91 0.18 3.37
N ASP A 60 10.16 0.57 4.39
CA ASP A 60 8.80 0.04 4.64
C ASP A 60 7.81 0.44 3.55
N SER A 61 8.14 1.47 2.75
CA SER A 61 7.29 1.98 1.65
C SER A 61 7.70 1.47 0.27
N LEU A 62 8.82 0.76 0.18
CA LEU A 62 9.28 0.15 -1.07
C LEU A 62 8.41 -1.07 -1.40
N VAL A 63 7.87 -1.09 -2.60
CA VAL A 63 7.07 -2.20 -3.11
C VAL A 63 7.95 -3.16 -3.87
N ASP A 64 8.04 -4.38 -3.36
CA ASP A 64 8.62 -5.51 -4.05
C ASP A 64 7.50 -6.43 -4.56
N PHE A 65 7.23 -6.35 -5.86
CA PHE A 65 6.18 -7.13 -6.50
C PHE A 65 6.49 -8.62 -6.55
N VAL A 66 7.75 -9.06 -6.35
CA VAL A 66 8.12 -10.47 -6.35
C VAL A 66 7.72 -11.15 -5.05
N THR A 67 7.84 -10.45 -3.92
CA THR A 67 7.57 -11.00 -2.59
C THR A 67 6.22 -10.58 -2.00
N MET A 68 5.63 -9.48 -2.49
CA MET A 68 4.38 -8.93 -1.96
C MET A 68 3.21 -9.20 -2.89
N ASP A 69 2.13 -9.76 -2.34
CA ASP A 69 0.85 -9.84 -3.05
C ASP A 69 0.11 -8.48 -3.05
N ALA A 70 -0.83 -8.33 -3.98
CA ALA A 70 -1.55 -7.08 -4.20
C ALA A 70 -2.33 -6.61 -2.96
N ASP A 71 -2.93 -7.54 -2.19
CA ASP A 71 -3.69 -7.19 -0.98
C ASP A 71 -2.77 -6.71 0.15
N ALA A 72 -1.58 -7.31 0.29
CA ALA A 72 -0.55 -6.87 1.22
C ALA A 72 -0.08 -5.45 0.86
N ILE A 73 0.11 -5.16 -0.43
CA ILE A 73 0.46 -3.82 -0.92
C ILE A 73 -0.67 -2.83 -0.60
N VAL A 74 -1.94 -3.17 -0.86
CA VAL A 74 -3.09 -2.30 -0.55
C VAL A 74 -3.27 -2.09 0.96
N ARG A 75 -3.08 -3.13 1.79
CA ARG A 75 -3.08 -2.99 3.26
C ARG A 75 -1.97 -2.04 3.72
N ARG A 76 -0.76 -2.19 3.17
CA ARG A 76 0.37 -1.31 3.47
C ARG A 76 0.06 0.14 3.07
N HIS A 77 -0.45 0.35 1.85
CA HIS A 77 -0.86 1.67 1.38
C HIS A 77 -1.86 2.34 2.35
N ARG A 78 -2.92 1.62 2.74
CA ARG A 78 -3.91 2.12 3.72
C ARG A 78 -3.32 2.45 5.09
N GLY A 79 -2.31 1.70 5.52
CA GLY A 79 -1.64 1.91 6.80
C GLY A 79 -0.67 3.10 6.81
N ILE A 80 0.17 3.24 5.78
CA ILE A 80 1.35 4.12 5.86
C ILE A 80 1.40 5.25 4.82
N ALA A 81 0.59 5.20 3.75
CA ALA A 81 0.70 6.14 2.63
C ALA A 81 0.47 7.60 3.03
N HIS A 82 -0.30 7.84 4.10
CA HIS A 82 -0.54 9.17 4.67
C HIS A 82 0.75 9.87 5.17
N GLN A 83 1.76 9.10 5.56
CA GLN A 83 3.09 9.60 5.97
C GLN A 83 4.15 9.37 4.89
N ARG A 84 4.13 8.19 4.26
CA ARG A 84 5.11 7.76 3.27
C ARG A 84 4.40 7.07 2.11
N PRO A 85 4.25 7.72 0.94
CA PRO A 85 3.70 7.08 -0.25
C PRO A 85 4.48 5.82 -0.60
N LEU A 86 3.78 4.78 -1.03
CA LEU A 86 4.44 3.60 -1.55
C LEU A 86 5.16 3.93 -2.86
N TYR A 87 6.31 3.30 -3.09
CA TYR A 87 7.08 3.55 -4.30
C TYR A 87 7.76 2.30 -4.84
N THR A 88 8.14 2.37 -6.10
CA THR A 88 8.97 1.39 -6.81
C THR A 88 9.96 2.12 -7.72
N PHE A 89 10.79 1.38 -8.45
CA PHE A 89 11.76 1.95 -9.39
C PHE A 89 11.47 1.47 -10.81
N LEU A 90 11.57 2.40 -11.76
CA LEU A 90 11.61 2.09 -13.18
C LEU A 90 12.95 1.48 -13.56
N GLN A 91 13.05 0.83 -14.72
CA GLN A 91 14.33 0.28 -15.20
C GLN A 91 15.43 1.35 -15.31
N SER A 92 15.06 2.59 -15.65
CA SER A 92 15.98 3.74 -15.63
C SER A 92 16.51 4.14 -14.24
N GLY A 93 16.05 3.51 -13.16
CA GLY A 93 16.38 3.87 -11.78
C GLY A 93 15.58 5.05 -11.23
N SER A 94 14.68 5.64 -12.02
CA SER A 94 13.79 6.70 -11.53
C SER A 94 12.76 6.15 -10.55
N MET A 95 12.56 6.83 -9.41
CA MET A 95 11.52 6.48 -8.45
C MET A 95 10.13 6.79 -9.01
N LEU A 96 9.18 5.87 -8.80
CA LEU A 96 7.76 6.03 -9.11
C LEU A 96 6.93 5.79 -7.84
N GLN A 97 6.28 6.83 -7.33
CA GLN A 97 5.32 6.71 -6.24
C GLN A 97 3.97 6.21 -6.79
N LEU A 98 3.33 5.32 -6.04
CA LEU A 98 2.09 4.64 -6.41
C LEU A 98 0.95 5.17 -5.53
N HIS A 99 -0.14 5.60 -6.17
CA HIS A 99 -1.30 6.20 -5.51
C HIS A 99 -2.61 5.58 -6.02
N GLY A 100 -3.65 5.64 -5.16
CA GLY A 100 -4.99 5.15 -5.48
C GLY A 100 -4.98 3.66 -5.83
N LEU A 101 -4.46 2.86 -4.90
CA LEU A 101 -4.25 1.42 -5.05
C LEU A 101 -5.51 0.63 -4.70
N THR A 102 -5.89 -0.30 -5.58
CA THR A 102 -6.96 -1.29 -5.35
C THR A 102 -6.55 -2.66 -5.87
N THR A 103 -7.25 -3.71 -5.46
CA THR A 103 -7.07 -5.07 -5.99
C THR A 103 -8.29 -5.52 -6.78
N GLU A 104 -8.07 -6.44 -7.71
CA GLU A 104 -9.12 -7.13 -8.47
C GLU A 104 -8.75 -8.61 -8.60
N GLU A 105 -9.72 -9.50 -8.38
CA GLU A 105 -9.49 -10.96 -8.45
C GLU A 105 -9.20 -11.43 -9.87
N SER A 106 -9.84 -10.81 -10.86
CA SER A 106 -9.68 -11.16 -12.26
C SER A 106 -9.80 -9.93 -13.15
N VAL A 107 -8.73 -9.67 -13.89
CA VAL A 107 -8.68 -8.63 -14.90
C VAL A 107 -8.40 -9.30 -16.24
N ALA A 108 -9.33 -9.20 -17.19
CA ALA A 108 -9.12 -9.71 -18.54
C ALA A 108 -8.04 -8.91 -19.26
N GLY A 109 -7.33 -9.51 -20.19
CA GLY A 109 -6.32 -8.78 -20.95
C GLY A 109 -5.10 -8.48 -20.09
N VAL A 110 -4.60 -9.42 -19.28
CA VAL A 110 -3.34 -9.32 -18.50
C VAL A 110 -2.41 -10.50 -18.77
N GLU A 111 -2.68 -11.25 -19.83
CA GLU A 111 -2.00 -12.49 -20.19
C GLU A 111 -0.55 -12.23 -20.64
N ASP A 112 -0.25 -11.02 -21.10
CA ASP A 112 1.08 -10.53 -21.47
C ASP A 112 1.94 -10.08 -20.28
N LEU A 113 1.34 -9.87 -19.10
CA LEU A 113 2.07 -9.59 -17.87
C LEU A 113 2.61 -10.91 -17.30
N SER A 114 3.66 -11.47 -17.89
CA SER A 114 4.13 -12.82 -17.53
C SER A 114 4.88 -12.92 -16.19
N LYS A 115 5.34 -11.80 -15.62
CA LYS A 115 6.17 -11.78 -14.41
C LYS A 115 5.70 -10.72 -13.41
N PRO A 116 5.91 -10.94 -12.10
CA PRO A 116 5.68 -9.90 -11.11
C PRO A 116 6.50 -8.64 -11.41
N GLY A 117 5.91 -7.48 -11.15
CA GLY A 117 6.47 -6.17 -11.48
C GLY A 117 6.21 -5.71 -12.92
N MET A 118 5.66 -6.56 -13.78
CA MET A 118 5.18 -6.13 -15.10
C MET A 118 3.87 -5.35 -14.94
N ALA A 119 3.80 -4.20 -15.61
CA ALA A 119 2.67 -3.29 -15.55
C ALA A 119 2.22 -2.87 -16.94
N LYS A 120 0.91 -2.70 -17.13
CA LYS A 120 0.37 -2.04 -18.30
C LYS A 120 -0.87 -1.21 -18.01
N TYR A 121 -1.12 -0.21 -18.83
CA TYR A 121 -2.35 0.55 -18.70
C TYR A 121 -3.57 -0.26 -19.14
N HIS A 122 -4.61 -0.28 -18.30
CA HIS A 122 -5.88 -0.92 -18.60
C HIS A 122 -6.99 0.14 -18.71
N SER A 123 -7.60 0.24 -19.89
CA SER A 123 -8.56 1.30 -20.24
C SER A 123 -9.84 1.30 -19.40
N LYS A 124 -10.43 0.11 -19.15
CA LYS A 124 -11.64 -0.07 -18.32
C LYS A 124 -11.47 0.50 -16.91
N TYR A 125 -10.38 0.13 -16.23
CA TYR A 125 -10.09 0.54 -14.86
C TYR A 125 -9.43 1.92 -14.77
N LYS A 126 -8.98 2.48 -15.91
CA LYS A 126 -8.21 3.72 -15.98
C LYS A 126 -6.98 3.73 -15.07
N ALA A 127 -6.37 2.55 -14.91
CA ALA A 127 -5.29 2.30 -13.97
C ALA A 127 -4.16 1.52 -14.67
N LEU A 128 -2.96 1.55 -14.07
CA LEU A 128 -1.95 0.57 -14.35
C LEU A 128 -2.34 -0.73 -13.67
N THR A 129 -2.42 -1.80 -14.44
CA THR A 129 -2.56 -3.16 -13.95
C THR A 129 -1.16 -3.74 -13.80
N VAL A 130 -0.79 -4.11 -12.57
CA VAL A 130 0.53 -4.64 -12.22
C VAL A 130 0.36 -6.05 -11.70
N ARG A 131 1.12 -7.01 -12.25
CA ARG A 131 1.20 -8.35 -11.67
C ARG A 131 2.09 -8.31 -10.43
N ALA A 132 1.60 -8.85 -9.32
CA ALA A 132 2.31 -8.97 -8.06
C ALA A 132 2.56 -10.45 -7.72
N ALA A 133 3.04 -10.74 -6.51
CA ALA A 133 3.30 -12.11 -6.07
C ALA A 133 1.99 -12.92 -6.05
N ASN A 134 2.12 -14.25 -6.14
CA ASN A 134 0.99 -15.19 -6.17
C ASN A 134 -0.05 -14.89 -7.28
N ASP A 135 0.40 -14.32 -8.41
CA ASP A 135 -0.42 -13.93 -9.55
C ASP A 135 -1.55 -12.94 -9.22
N SER A 136 -1.47 -12.28 -8.06
CA SER A 136 -2.41 -11.26 -7.66
C SER A 136 -2.24 -9.98 -8.49
N ILE A 137 -3.35 -9.27 -8.69
CA ILE A 137 -3.38 -8.09 -9.56
C ILE A 137 -3.59 -6.83 -8.74
N LEU A 138 -2.64 -5.89 -8.87
CA LEU A 138 -2.73 -4.55 -8.31
C LEU A 138 -3.17 -3.57 -9.39
N LEU A 139 -4.13 -2.71 -9.06
CA LEU A 139 -4.50 -1.55 -9.86
C LEU A 139 -3.94 -0.28 -9.23
N VAL A 140 -3.28 0.55 -10.03
CA VAL A 140 -2.72 1.85 -9.62
C VAL A 140 -3.31 2.94 -10.49
N SER A 141 -4.21 3.74 -9.93
CA SER A 141 -4.93 4.79 -10.70
C SER A 141 -4.10 6.06 -10.90
N GLU A 142 -3.16 6.34 -10.01
CA GLU A 142 -2.35 7.55 -10.05
C GLU A 142 -0.89 7.25 -9.69
N VAL A 143 0.03 7.98 -10.31
CA VAL A 143 1.46 7.82 -10.06
C VAL A 143 2.15 9.17 -10.01
N LYS A 144 3.26 9.23 -9.30
CA LYS A 144 4.14 10.40 -9.27
C LYS A 144 5.58 9.97 -9.47
N GLN A 145 6.11 10.26 -10.65
CA GLN A 145 7.52 10.04 -10.94
C GLN A 145 8.37 11.11 -10.24
N GLN A 146 9.61 10.75 -9.90
CA GLN A 146 10.58 11.66 -9.28
C GLN A 146 10.67 13.00 -10.03
N ASP A 147 10.65 14.09 -9.27
CA ASP A 147 10.71 15.49 -9.76
C ASP A 147 9.60 15.87 -10.74
N ARG A 148 8.48 15.14 -10.74
CA ARG A 148 7.29 15.42 -11.54
C ARG A 148 6.05 15.61 -10.67
N VAL A 149 5.02 16.17 -11.28
CA VAL A 149 3.68 16.25 -10.69
C VAL A 149 3.03 14.87 -10.67
N GLN A 150 2.10 14.67 -9.74
CA GLN A 150 1.24 13.48 -9.72
C GLN A 150 0.30 13.50 -10.93
N LEU A 151 0.16 12.35 -11.58
CA LEU A 151 -0.61 12.18 -12.80
C LEU A 151 -1.53 10.97 -12.69
N GLN A 152 -2.64 11.04 -13.43
CA GLN A 152 -3.45 9.85 -13.72
C GLN A 152 -2.63 8.82 -14.50
N ALA A 153 -2.88 7.54 -14.25
CA ALA A 153 -2.16 6.42 -14.85
C ALA A 153 -2.07 6.53 -16.38
N LYS A 154 -3.16 6.93 -17.06
CA LYS A 154 -3.18 7.10 -18.52
C LYS A 154 -2.20 8.19 -19.00
N ALA A 155 -2.19 9.33 -18.32
CA ALA A 155 -1.35 10.46 -18.70
C ALA A 155 0.13 10.11 -18.53
N TRP A 156 0.47 9.42 -17.44
CA TRP A 156 1.81 8.89 -17.25
C TRP A 156 2.17 7.82 -18.30
N TRP A 157 1.27 6.86 -18.57
CA TRP A 157 1.50 5.77 -19.54
C TRP A 157 1.86 6.26 -20.94
N ASN A 158 1.21 7.33 -21.39
CA ASN A 158 1.50 7.97 -22.68
C ASN A 158 2.91 8.60 -22.75
N GLY A 159 3.51 8.92 -21.60
CA GLY A 159 4.82 9.55 -21.48
C GLY A 159 5.95 8.59 -21.09
N VAL A 160 5.67 7.29 -20.95
CA VAL A 160 6.67 6.28 -20.61
C VAL A 160 7.69 6.17 -21.74
N ARG A 161 8.98 6.22 -21.38
CA ARG A 161 10.09 6.16 -22.32
C ARG A 161 10.32 4.72 -22.82
N PRO A 162 10.80 4.51 -24.05
CA PRO A 162 11.13 3.18 -24.56
C PRO A 162 12.09 2.39 -23.65
N GLY A 163 13.05 3.05 -23.01
CA GLY A 163 14.00 2.40 -22.08
C GLY A 163 13.40 1.92 -20.76
N ASP A 164 12.18 2.34 -20.41
CA ASP A 164 11.45 1.86 -19.23
C ASP A 164 10.47 0.72 -19.58
N ARG A 165 10.34 0.36 -20.87
CA ARG A 165 9.52 -0.76 -21.33
C ARG A 165 10.25 -2.08 -21.07
N ALA A 166 9.49 -3.14 -20.85
CA ALA A 166 10.02 -4.49 -20.63
C ALA A 166 10.70 -5.07 -21.88
N ILE A 167 10.34 -4.58 -23.06
CA ILE A 167 10.94 -4.96 -24.35
C ILE A 167 11.80 -3.79 -24.81
N GLU A 168 13.11 -4.02 -24.89
CA GLU A 168 14.08 -3.01 -25.29
C GLU A 168 13.79 -2.51 -26.73
N GLY A 169 13.75 -1.18 -26.90
CA GLY A 169 13.45 -0.54 -28.18
C GLY A 169 11.97 -0.55 -28.60
N ALA A 170 11.07 -1.16 -27.82
CA ALA A 170 9.65 -1.13 -28.13
C ALA A 170 9.02 0.24 -27.80
N HIS A 171 8.21 0.75 -28.73
CA HIS A 171 7.41 1.96 -28.52
C HIS A 171 6.12 1.69 -27.75
N ASP A 172 5.69 0.42 -27.69
CA ASP A 172 4.50 -0.04 -27.00
C ASP A 172 4.81 -1.33 -26.23
N GLY A 173 3.98 -1.64 -25.23
CA GLY A 173 4.12 -2.84 -24.41
C GLY A 173 4.28 -2.57 -22.91
N PRO A 174 4.36 -3.64 -22.11
CA PRO A 174 4.41 -3.54 -20.66
C PRO A 174 5.67 -2.81 -20.17
N VAL A 175 5.55 -2.18 -19.01
CA VAL A 175 6.68 -1.67 -18.22
C VAL A 175 7.10 -2.77 -17.25
N LEU A 176 8.39 -2.85 -16.94
CA LEU A 176 8.89 -3.73 -15.88
C LEU A 176 9.49 -2.88 -14.77
N PHE A 177 8.94 -2.98 -13.56
CA PHE A 177 9.56 -2.37 -12.39
C PHE A 177 10.76 -3.18 -11.92
N GLN A 178 11.76 -2.51 -11.32
CA GLN A 178 12.90 -3.20 -10.74
C GLN A 178 12.46 -3.98 -9.50
N SER A 179 12.81 -5.26 -9.45
CA SER A 179 12.81 -6.04 -8.22
C SER A 179 14.00 -5.65 -7.36
N GLN A 180 13.87 -5.79 -6.04
CA GLN A 180 14.95 -5.61 -5.08
C GLN A 180 15.47 -6.95 -4.58
#